data_AF-A0A8H7I2M4-F1
#
_entry.id   AF-A0A8H7I2M4-F1
#
_cell.length_a   1.000
_cell.length_b   1.000
_cell.length_c   1.000
_cell.angle_alpha   90.00
_cell.angle_beta   90.00
_cell.angle_gamma   90.00
#
_symmetry.space_group_name_H-M   'P 1'
#
loop_
_entity.id
_entity.type
_entity.pdbx_description
1 polymer ?
#
loop_
_entity_poly.entity_id
_entity_poly.type
_entity_poly.pdbx_seq_one_letter_code
_entity_poly.pdbx_strand_id
1 'polypeptide(L)'
;MTLSKYLSERVSWDPPLAIKLPQLAIPSIFCRAPRAAGHAKSRVADIDDSSTEITVISYPPGPTKSRRIKLRRYMRQISRLFTRRTKPQEETVSEPAQVKPDILNHDMLAIHSIFQLPRSTSSLTTPSSSPTSYISPTLDPVMFSQLQVDRAIRVEQDAAYKKTQDLDRGRLEKLREERIRDEDLRQKHAEQEEQEKNRECLEAVRRRAQNDWRRWARRALVPTFQGRDTVEFAVRLHCGQRRIGRLPPDASAEMVYLLVETLLIPPSFSPEDDPELPPEGYEHHWEFRLVTTHARFVLPNDAHLKLYELDIMKKGVLFIAEEAVNHNRQPEGMLREA
;
A
#
# COMPACT_ATOMS: atom_id res chain seq x y z
N MET A 1 38.08 37.33 11.36
CA MET A 1 38.01 36.02 10.68
C MET A 1 36.83 36.06 9.73
N THR A 2 37.05 35.87 8.43
CA THR A 2 36.02 35.98 7.39
C THR A 2 35.23 34.67 7.25
N LEU A 3 33.92 34.80 7.01
CA LEU A 3 32.94 33.71 6.90
C LEU A 3 33.30 32.66 5.81
N SER A 4 34.16 33.02 4.85
CA SER A 4 34.67 32.10 3.83
C SER A 4 35.64 31.05 4.36
N LYS A 5 36.38 31.33 5.45
CA LYS A 5 37.29 30.34 6.05
C LYS A 5 36.53 29.24 6.81
N TYR A 6 35.38 29.58 7.40
CA TYR A 6 34.59 28.64 8.19
C TYR A 6 33.88 27.58 7.33
N LEU A 7 33.56 27.90 6.08
CA LEU A 7 32.90 26.97 5.15
C LEU A 7 33.88 26.06 4.41
N SER A 8 35.17 26.41 4.34
CA SER A 8 36.18 25.60 3.64
C SER A 8 36.70 24.42 4.47
N GLU A 9 36.62 24.49 5.81
CA GLU A 9 37.15 23.43 6.69
C GLU A 9 36.14 22.30 6.99
N ARG A 10 34.85 22.46 6.63
CA ARG A 10 33.80 21.47 6.95
C ARG A 10 33.20 20.72 5.77
N VAL A 11 33.66 20.97 4.55
CA VAL A 11 33.17 20.25 3.36
C VAL A 11 34.35 19.51 2.72
N SER A 12 34.85 18.49 3.41
CA SER A 12 35.59 17.42 2.76
C SER A 12 34.57 16.59 1.98
N TRP A 13 34.57 16.76 0.65
CA TRP A 13 33.89 15.83 -0.23
C TRP A 13 34.62 14.50 -0.14
N ASP A 14 34.01 13.52 0.53
CA ASP A 14 34.47 12.14 0.40
C ASP A 14 34.45 11.76 -1.10
N PRO A 15 35.51 11.13 -1.62
CA PRO A 15 35.53 10.70 -3.01
C PRO A 15 34.36 9.73 -3.24
N PRO A 16 33.68 9.81 -4.41
CA PRO A 16 32.50 9.00 -4.67
C PRO A 16 32.87 7.53 -4.51
N LEU A 17 32.21 6.86 -3.55
CA LEU A 17 32.33 5.43 -3.34
C LEU A 17 32.09 4.74 -4.69
N ALA A 18 33.12 4.06 -5.18
CA ALA A 18 33.03 3.24 -6.37
C ALA A 18 32.03 2.10 -6.11
N ILE A 19 30.77 2.32 -6.49
CA ILE A 19 29.72 1.31 -6.47
C ILE A 19 30.13 0.23 -7.48
N LYS A 20 30.79 -0.82 -7.00
CA LYS A 20 30.94 -2.07 -7.74
C LYS A 20 29.56 -2.71 -7.81
N LEU A 21 28.84 -2.41 -8.89
CA LEU A 21 27.63 -3.16 -9.24
C LEU A 21 28.01 -4.64 -9.39
N PRO A 22 27.27 -5.57 -8.77
CA PRO A 22 27.51 -6.99 -8.98
C PRO A 22 27.25 -7.29 -10.46
N GLN A 23 28.26 -7.81 -11.15
CA GLN A 23 28.08 -8.36 -12.49
C GLN A 23 27.12 -9.53 -12.37
N LEU A 24 25.90 -9.33 -12.86
CA LEU A 24 24.93 -10.40 -13.07
C LEU A 24 25.48 -11.30 -14.17
N ALA A 25 26.20 -12.35 -13.76
CA ALA A 25 26.50 -13.47 -14.63
C ALA A 25 25.18 -14.17 -14.95
N ILE A 26 24.65 -13.91 -16.14
CA ILE A 26 23.55 -14.67 -16.71
C ILE A 26 24.13 -16.05 -17.02
N PRO A 27 23.70 -17.13 -16.34
CA PRO A 27 24.13 -18.47 -16.73
C PRO A 27 23.56 -18.76 -18.12
N SER A 28 24.45 -19.02 -19.06
CA SER A 28 24.12 -19.52 -20.39
C SER A 28 23.47 -20.90 -20.26
N ILE A 29 22.14 -20.93 -20.28
CA ILE A 29 21.35 -22.16 -20.41
C ILE A 29 21.47 -22.63 -21.86
N PHE A 30 22.61 -23.16 -22.28
CA PHE A 30 22.76 -24.03 -23.46
C PHE A 30 24.13 -24.72 -23.43
N CYS A 31 24.30 -25.67 -22.52
CA CYS A 31 25.35 -26.70 -22.62
C CYS A 31 24.68 -28.07 -22.48
N ARG A 32 24.34 -28.65 -23.64
CA ARG A 32 23.84 -30.02 -23.76
C ARG A 32 25.04 -30.95 -23.69
N ALA A 33 25.25 -31.61 -22.55
CA ALA A 33 26.26 -32.66 -22.43
C ALA A 33 25.86 -33.90 -23.27
N PRO A 34 26.82 -34.62 -23.88
CA PRO A 34 26.53 -35.78 -24.70
C PRO A 34 26.27 -37.02 -23.82
N ARG A 35 25.17 -37.72 -24.11
CA ARG A 35 24.92 -39.06 -23.58
C ARG A 35 25.78 -40.06 -24.34
N ALA A 36 26.68 -40.74 -23.63
CA ALA A 36 27.26 -41.99 -24.07
C ALA A 36 26.16 -43.07 -24.13
N ALA A 37 25.94 -43.65 -25.31
CA ALA A 37 25.13 -44.84 -25.49
C ALA A 37 26.00 -45.91 -26.15
N GLY A 38 26.14 -47.03 -25.43
CA GLY A 38 26.83 -48.22 -25.88
C GLY A 38 26.08 -48.95 -26.99
N HIS A 39 26.87 -49.79 -27.67
CA HIS A 39 26.57 -50.60 -28.84
C HIS A 39 25.27 -51.42 -28.80
N ALA A 40 24.57 -51.44 -29.94
CA ALA A 40 24.02 -52.66 -30.53
C ALA A 40 23.87 -52.49 -32.05
N LYS A 41 24.37 -53.48 -32.80
CA LYS A 41 24.39 -53.56 -34.27
C LYS A 41 23.01 -53.98 -34.81
N SER A 42 22.58 -53.43 -35.96
CA SER A 42 22.33 -54.24 -37.19
C SER A 42 21.80 -53.42 -38.38
N ARG A 43 22.38 -53.72 -39.55
CA ARG A 43 21.78 -53.80 -40.89
C ARG A 43 21.27 -52.54 -41.61
N VAL A 44 22.16 -52.02 -42.47
CA VAL A 44 22.03 -51.82 -43.94
C VAL A 44 20.61 -51.68 -44.52
N ALA A 45 20.33 -50.49 -45.06
CA ALA A 45 19.73 -50.31 -46.38
C ALA A 45 20.05 -48.88 -46.88
N ASP A 46 20.70 -48.81 -48.04
CA ASP A 46 20.95 -47.60 -48.82
C ASP A 46 19.64 -46.95 -49.28
N ILE A 47 19.63 -45.62 -49.40
CA ILE A 47 18.93 -44.82 -50.43
C ILE A 47 19.48 -43.39 -50.32
N ASP A 48 20.05 -42.93 -51.43
CA ASP A 48 20.51 -41.57 -51.66
C ASP A 48 19.34 -40.60 -51.99
N ASP A 49 19.71 -39.31 -51.95
CA ASP A 49 19.14 -38.18 -52.69
C ASP A 49 18.09 -37.25 -52.08
N SER A 50 18.57 -36.01 -51.90
CA SER A 50 17.90 -34.73 -52.18
C SER A 50 16.81 -34.24 -51.22
N SER A 51 17.12 -33.18 -50.47
CA SER A 51 16.43 -31.87 -50.58
C SER A 51 16.76 -30.96 -49.41
N THR A 52 17.23 -29.76 -49.75
CA THR A 52 17.21 -28.57 -48.92
C THR A 52 15.79 -28.27 -48.45
N GLU A 53 15.50 -28.51 -47.17
CA GLU A 53 14.31 -27.97 -46.50
C GLU A 53 14.72 -27.03 -45.38
N ILE A 54 14.25 -25.79 -45.56
CA ILE A 54 14.36 -24.65 -44.66
C ILE A 54 13.72 -25.02 -43.32
N THR A 55 14.48 -24.95 -42.23
CA THR A 55 13.97 -25.10 -40.88
C THR A 55 13.03 -23.95 -40.54
N VAL A 56 11.73 -24.19 -40.71
CA VAL A 56 10.66 -23.33 -40.19
C VAL A 56 10.75 -23.35 -38.66
N ILE A 57 11.14 -22.23 -38.07
CA ILE A 57 11.10 -22.01 -36.63
C ILE A 57 9.62 -21.98 -36.22
N SER A 58 9.12 -23.11 -35.71
CA SER A 58 7.79 -23.24 -35.12
C SER A 58 7.72 -22.43 -33.83
N TYR A 59 7.05 -21.27 -33.87
CA TYR A 59 6.71 -20.53 -32.67
C TYR A 59 5.71 -21.33 -31.80
N PRO A 60 5.86 -21.30 -30.47
CA PRO A 60 4.95 -22.01 -29.58
C PRO A 60 3.52 -21.50 -29.76
N PRO A 61 2.51 -22.39 -29.70
CA PRO A 61 1.12 -22.01 -29.86
C PRO A 61 0.74 -20.98 -28.79
N GLY A 62 0.25 -19.83 -29.26
CA GLY A 62 -0.20 -18.74 -28.39
C GLY A 62 -1.25 -19.20 -27.37
N PRO A 63 -1.42 -18.44 -26.26
CA PRO A 63 -2.27 -18.86 -25.15
C PRO A 63 -3.68 -19.21 -25.62
N THR A 64 -4.11 -20.43 -25.26
CA THR A 64 -5.38 -21.03 -25.65
C THR A 64 -6.56 -20.08 -25.42
N LYS A 65 -7.57 -20.15 -26.29
CA LYS A 65 -8.75 -19.26 -26.32
C LYS A 65 -9.39 -19.04 -24.94
N SER A 66 -9.31 -20.03 -24.04
CA SER A 66 -9.77 -19.96 -22.64
C SER A 66 -9.08 -18.88 -21.80
N ARG A 67 -7.75 -18.74 -21.90
CA ARG A 67 -7.00 -17.69 -21.17
C ARG A 67 -7.33 -16.29 -21.67
N ARG A 68 -7.54 -16.14 -22.99
CA ARG A 68 -7.93 -14.86 -23.60
C ARG A 68 -9.34 -14.42 -23.17
N ILE A 69 -10.26 -15.38 -22.99
CA ILE A 69 -11.61 -15.13 -22.48
C ILE A 69 -11.56 -14.74 -21.00
N LYS A 70 -10.76 -15.42 -20.17
CA LYS A 70 -10.58 -15.06 -18.75
C LYS A 70 -10.00 -13.66 -18.58
N LEU A 71 -8.99 -13.29 -19.36
CA LEU A 71 -8.40 -11.95 -19.35
C LEU A 71 -9.42 -10.88 -19.76
N ARG A 72 -10.20 -11.13 -20.83
CA ARG A 72 -11.28 -10.21 -21.25
C ARG A 72 -12.38 -10.07 -20.20
N ARG A 73 -12.70 -11.14 -19.46
CA ARG A 73 -13.70 -11.11 -18.37
C ARG A 73 -13.20 -10.28 -17.19
N TYR A 74 -11.94 -10.46 -16.82
CA TYR A 74 -11.26 -9.69 -15.77
C TYR A 74 -11.18 -8.20 -16.13
N MET A 75 -10.76 -7.87 -17.35
CA MET A 75 -10.68 -6.47 -17.82
C MET A 75 -12.05 -5.78 -17.88
N ARG A 76 -13.13 -6.49 -18.26
CA ARG A 76 -14.51 -5.96 -18.18
C ARG A 76 -14.99 -5.75 -16.74
N GLN A 77 -14.50 -6.55 -15.80
CA GLN A 77 -14.89 -6.43 -14.39
C GLN A 77 -14.26 -5.19 -13.76
N ILE A 78 -12.99 -4.90 -14.07
CA ILE A 78 -12.29 -3.70 -13.60
C ILE A 78 -12.88 -2.42 -14.21
N SER A 79 -13.18 -2.40 -15.52
CA SER A 79 -13.71 -1.19 -16.17
C SER A 79 -15.13 -0.82 -15.73
N ARG A 80 -15.92 -1.79 -15.23
CA ARG A 80 -17.24 -1.54 -14.63
C ARG A 80 -17.18 -0.89 -13.24
N LEU A 81 -16.06 -1.04 -12.53
CA LEU A 81 -15.88 -0.37 -11.23
C LEU A 81 -15.54 1.12 -11.41
N PHE A 82 -14.93 1.50 -12.53
CA PHE A 82 -14.57 2.90 -12.82
C PHE A 82 -15.71 3.73 -13.43
N THR A 83 -16.73 3.11 -14.00
CA THR A 83 -17.82 3.84 -14.72
C THR A 83 -19.06 4.09 -13.88
N ARG A 84 -19.08 3.74 -12.59
CA ARG A 84 -20.25 3.92 -11.70
C ARG A 84 -20.24 5.18 -10.84
N ARG A 85 -19.36 6.15 -11.10
CA ARG A 85 -19.27 7.34 -10.25
C ARG A 85 -19.18 8.67 -11.00
N THR A 86 -20.04 8.87 -11.99
CA THR A 86 -20.48 10.22 -12.42
C THR A 86 -21.81 10.11 -13.19
N LYS A 87 -22.94 10.23 -12.49
CA LYS A 87 -24.20 10.68 -13.09
C LYS A 87 -24.53 12.03 -12.47
N PRO A 88 -24.49 13.15 -13.21
CA PRO A 88 -25.17 14.35 -12.79
C PRO A 88 -26.68 14.16 -12.95
N GLN A 89 -27.42 14.68 -11.98
CA GLN A 89 -28.88 14.61 -11.86
C GLN A 89 -29.48 15.70 -12.78
N GLU A 90 -30.30 15.30 -13.75
CA GLU A 90 -31.13 16.20 -14.56
C GLU A 90 -32.42 16.50 -13.78
N GLU A 91 -32.65 17.76 -13.42
CA GLU A 91 -33.96 18.28 -13.07
C GLU A 91 -34.46 19.21 -14.18
N THR A 92 -35.70 18.94 -14.57
CA THR A 92 -36.50 19.58 -15.62
C THR A 92 -37.14 20.87 -15.13
N VAL A 93 -36.89 22.01 -15.78
CA VAL A 93 -37.84 23.13 -15.89
C VAL A 93 -37.74 23.76 -17.29
N SER A 94 -38.92 24.15 -17.77
CA SER A 94 -39.37 24.44 -19.13
C SER A 94 -38.72 25.61 -19.90
N GLU A 95 -38.76 25.46 -21.22
CA GLU A 95 -38.78 26.41 -22.36
C GLU A 95 -39.40 27.81 -22.11
N PRO A 96 -39.14 28.86 -22.96
CA PRO A 96 -38.98 28.73 -24.42
C PRO A 96 -37.96 29.63 -25.15
N ALA A 97 -37.86 29.33 -26.46
CA ALA A 97 -37.57 30.21 -27.60
C ALA A 97 -36.11 30.31 -28.12
N GLN A 98 -35.77 29.33 -28.97
CA GLN A 98 -35.37 29.50 -30.37
C GLN A 98 -34.55 30.77 -30.74
N VAL A 99 -33.22 30.64 -30.86
CA VAL A 99 -32.44 31.18 -31.99
C VAL A 99 -31.27 30.24 -32.30
N LYS A 100 -31.21 29.76 -33.55
CA LYS A 100 -30.13 28.94 -34.13
C LYS A 100 -28.90 29.81 -34.49
N PRO A 101 -27.73 29.19 -34.72
CA PRO A 101 -26.42 29.71 -34.36
C PRO A 101 -25.61 30.15 -35.58
N ASP A 102 -24.49 30.83 -35.34
CA ASP A 102 -23.35 30.74 -36.24
C ASP A 102 -22.00 30.91 -35.51
N ILE A 103 -21.18 29.86 -35.65
CA ILE A 103 -19.76 29.88 -36.05
C ILE A 103 -18.70 30.33 -35.01
N LEU A 104 -17.92 29.31 -34.60
CA LEU A 104 -16.46 29.26 -34.45
C LEU A 104 -15.73 30.53 -33.94
N ASN A 105 -15.17 30.47 -32.73
CA ASN A 105 -13.74 30.19 -32.55
C ASN A 105 -13.34 30.24 -31.08
N HIS A 106 -12.51 29.27 -30.73
CA HIS A 106 -11.75 29.17 -29.50
C HIS A 106 -10.58 30.13 -29.64
N ASP A 107 -10.52 31.20 -28.84
CA ASP A 107 -9.28 31.92 -28.61
C ASP A 107 -9.26 32.55 -27.22
N MET A 108 -8.11 32.43 -26.59
CA MET A 108 -7.82 32.82 -25.21
C MET A 108 -8.14 34.29 -24.96
N LEU A 109 -8.94 34.58 -23.93
CA LEU A 109 -9.03 35.93 -23.39
C LEU A 109 -8.01 36.12 -22.27
N ALA A 110 -6.84 36.59 -22.69
CA ALA A 110 -5.94 37.37 -21.86
C ALA A 110 -6.71 38.54 -21.25
N ILE A 111 -6.67 38.68 -19.93
CA ILE A 111 -7.27 39.78 -19.19
C ILE A 111 -6.47 41.05 -19.51
N HIS A 112 -6.90 41.80 -20.52
CA HIS A 112 -6.45 43.16 -20.73
C HIS A 112 -7.26 44.11 -19.84
N SER A 113 -6.65 44.46 -18.71
CA SER A 113 -6.97 45.64 -17.91
C SER A 113 -6.93 46.89 -18.79
N ILE A 114 -8.08 47.36 -19.26
CA ILE A 114 -8.24 48.69 -19.87
C ILE A 114 -8.81 49.60 -18.78
N PHE A 115 -7.94 50.08 -17.91
CA PHE A 115 -8.20 51.26 -17.08
C PHE A 115 -7.31 52.37 -17.62
N GLN A 116 -7.75 53.01 -18.70
CA GLN A 116 -7.12 54.22 -19.23
C GLN A 116 -7.58 55.42 -18.40
N LEU A 117 -6.77 55.85 -17.44
CA LEU A 117 -6.88 57.24 -16.97
C LEU A 117 -6.41 58.17 -18.09
N PRO A 118 -7.15 59.24 -18.44
CA PRO A 118 -6.61 60.27 -19.31
C PRO A 118 -5.43 60.97 -18.61
N ARG A 119 -4.26 60.94 -19.25
CA ARG A 119 -3.10 61.78 -18.92
C ARG A 119 -3.41 63.21 -19.36
N SER A 120 -3.72 64.07 -18.40
CA SER A 120 -3.74 65.52 -18.63
C SER A 120 -2.32 66.06 -18.49
N THR A 121 -1.65 66.24 -19.63
CA THR A 121 -0.60 67.24 -19.79
C THR A 121 -1.26 68.62 -19.85
N SER A 122 -0.76 69.60 -19.09
CA SER A 122 -0.37 70.92 -19.63
C SER A 122 -0.29 72.01 -18.54
N SER A 123 0.91 72.58 -18.44
CA SER A 123 1.21 74.01 -18.28
C SER A 123 0.49 74.84 -17.21
N LEU A 124 1.29 75.34 -16.27
CA LEU A 124 1.05 76.59 -15.56
C LEU A 124 0.78 77.72 -16.56
N THR A 125 -0.38 78.36 -16.46
CA THR A 125 -0.56 79.77 -16.84
C THR A 125 -1.68 80.33 -15.97
N THR A 126 -1.29 81.20 -15.04
CA THR A 126 -2.18 82.11 -14.31
C THR A 126 -2.91 83.03 -15.29
N PRO A 127 -4.18 83.36 -15.02
CA PRO A 127 -4.47 84.79 -14.87
C PRO A 127 -5.26 85.13 -13.60
N SER A 128 -4.87 86.28 -13.09
CA SER A 128 -5.51 87.14 -12.11
C SER A 128 -6.96 87.47 -12.46
N SER A 129 -7.86 87.32 -11.49
CA SER A 129 -8.78 88.37 -10.98
C SER A 129 -10.01 87.74 -10.32
N SER A 130 -10.17 88.01 -9.03
CA SER A 130 -11.43 87.82 -8.29
C SER A 130 -12.46 88.85 -8.80
N PRO A 131 -13.77 88.58 -8.67
CA PRO A 131 -14.41 88.94 -7.41
C PRO A 131 -15.44 87.93 -6.90
N THR A 132 -15.46 87.81 -5.57
CA THR A 132 -16.53 87.29 -4.73
C THR A 132 -17.90 87.75 -5.22
N SER A 133 -18.64 86.86 -5.88
CA SER A 133 -20.10 86.99 -5.99
C SER A 133 -20.73 86.09 -4.93
N TYR A 134 -21.19 86.72 -3.87
CA TYR A 134 -22.18 86.17 -2.95
C TYR A 134 -23.46 85.95 -3.76
N ILE A 135 -23.62 84.76 -4.33
CA ILE A 135 -24.90 84.31 -4.86
C ILE A 135 -25.58 83.53 -3.74
N SER A 136 -26.58 84.17 -3.16
CA SER A 136 -27.51 83.61 -2.19
C SER A 136 -28.03 82.24 -2.65
N PRO A 137 -28.13 81.23 -1.77
CA PRO A 137 -28.58 79.90 -2.13
C PRO A 137 -30.10 79.90 -2.28
N THR A 138 -30.61 80.32 -3.43
CA THR A 138 -31.97 79.93 -3.82
C THR A 138 -31.84 78.54 -4.42
N LEU A 139 -31.92 77.53 -3.54
CA LEU A 139 -31.89 76.13 -3.95
C LEU A 139 -33.13 75.87 -4.80
N ASP A 140 -32.93 75.72 -6.11
CA ASP A 140 -33.98 75.22 -6.99
C ASP A 140 -34.41 73.82 -6.50
N PRO A 141 -35.72 73.60 -6.26
CA PRO A 141 -36.22 72.33 -5.70
C PRO A 141 -35.86 71.12 -6.59
N VAL A 142 -35.66 71.36 -7.88
CA VAL A 142 -35.21 70.37 -8.87
C VAL A 142 -33.78 69.89 -8.60
N MET A 143 -32.87 70.79 -8.23
CA MET A 143 -31.47 70.45 -7.92
C MET A 143 -31.38 69.64 -6.62
N PHE A 144 -32.19 69.97 -5.61
CA PHE A 144 -32.26 69.19 -4.38
C PHE A 144 -32.78 67.77 -4.63
N SER A 145 -33.78 67.62 -5.49
CA SER A 145 -34.30 66.31 -5.92
C SER A 145 -33.23 65.48 -6.65
N GLN A 146 -32.43 66.09 -7.53
CA GLN A 146 -31.35 65.40 -8.24
C GLN A 146 -30.24 64.93 -7.28
N LEU A 147 -29.86 65.77 -6.32
CA LEU A 147 -28.88 65.41 -5.30
C LEU A 147 -29.36 64.27 -4.38
N GLN A 148 -30.67 64.19 -4.10
CA GLN A 148 -31.25 63.08 -3.35
C GLN A 148 -31.24 61.78 -4.15
N VAL A 149 -31.53 61.82 -5.45
CA VAL A 149 -31.46 60.67 -6.35
C VAL A 149 -30.01 60.16 -6.47
N ASP A 150 -29.04 61.06 -6.66
CA ASP A 150 -27.62 60.69 -6.73
C ASP A 150 -27.11 60.03 -5.44
N ARG A 151 -27.56 60.53 -4.27
CA ARG A 151 -27.25 59.90 -2.98
C ARG A 151 -27.88 58.50 -2.88
N ALA A 152 -29.12 58.33 -3.34
CA ALA A 152 -29.79 57.03 -3.34
C ALA A 152 -29.06 56.02 -4.25
N ILE A 153 -28.64 56.43 -5.45
CA ILE A 153 -27.90 55.58 -6.39
C ILE A 153 -26.56 55.14 -5.80
N ARG A 154 -25.82 56.04 -5.14
CA ARG A 154 -24.54 55.69 -4.49
C ARG A 154 -24.74 54.71 -3.33
N VAL A 155 -25.77 54.93 -2.52
CA VAL A 155 -26.12 54.01 -1.42
C VAL A 155 -26.48 52.63 -1.95
N GLU A 156 -27.22 52.55 -3.06
CA GLU A 156 -27.56 51.29 -3.70
C GLU A 156 -26.33 50.59 -4.30
N GLN A 157 -25.43 51.33 -4.95
CA GLN A 157 -24.17 50.81 -5.49
C GLN A 157 -23.25 50.30 -4.36
N ASP A 158 -23.11 51.06 -3.28
CA ASP A 158 -22.33 50.66 -2.11
C ASP A 158 -22.92 49.40 -1.45
N ALA A 159 -24.26 49.30 -1.40
CA ALA A 159 -24.94 48.10 -0.90
C ALA A 159 -24.71 46.89 -1.81
N ALA A 160 -24.74 47.06 -3.13
CA ALA A 160 -24.45 46.00 -4.09
C ALA A 160 -22.98 45.53 -4.02
N TYR A 161 -22.05 46.47 -3.87
CA TYR A 161 -20.62 46.16 -3.74
C TYR A 161 -20.34 45.37 -2.45
N LYS A 162 -20.90 45.79 -1.31
CA LYS A 162 -20.77 45.08 -0.04
C LYS A 162 -21.31 43.64 -0.12
N LYS A 163 -22.49 43.45 -0.72
CA LYS A 163 -23.06 42.11 -0.93
C LYS A 163 -22.14 41.21 -1.76
N THR A 164 -21.55 41.75 -2.83
CA THR A 164 -20.62 40.99 -3.68
C THR A 164 -19.34 40.65 -2.93
N GLN A 165 -18.79 41.61 -2.18
CA GLN A 165 -17.60 41.42 -1.35
C GLN A 165 -17.81 40.35 -0.27
N ASP A 166 -18.99 40.33 0.36
CA ASP A 166 -19.35 39.32 1.36
C ASP A 166 -19.49 37.92 0.74
N LEU A 167 -20.07 37.82 -0.47
CA LEU A 167 -20.17 36.55 -1.20
C LEU A 167 -18.78 36.02 -1.59
N ASP A 168 -17.89 36.88 -2.07
CA ASP A 168 -16.53 36.49 -2.45
C ASP A 168 -15.68 36.11 -1.23
N ARG A 169 -15.84 36.81 -0.10
CA ARG A 169 -15.25 36.41 1.18
C ARG A 169 -15.75 35.02 1.60
N GLY A 170 -17.05 34.78 1.54
CA GLY A 170 -17.65 33.48 1.89
C GLY A 170 -17.19 32.35 0.97
N ARG A 171 -16.99 32.61 -0.33
CA ARG A 171 -16.40 31.64 -1.27
C ARG A 171 -14.96 31.32 -0.92
N LEU A 172 -14.16 32.34 -0.60
CA LEU A 172 -12.76 32.16 -0.23
C LEU A 172 -12.61 31.38 1.09
N GLU A 173 -13.46 31.65 2.08
CA GLU A 173 -13.49 30.91 3.34
C GLU A 173 -13.86 29.44 3.13
N LYS A 174 -14.89 29.15 2.33
CA LYS A 174 -15.26 27.77 1.97
C LYS A 174 -14.12 27.02 1.28
N LEU A 175 -13.45 27.64 0.32
CA LEU A 175 -12.30 27.03 -0.36
C LEU A 175 -11.12 26.77 0.59
N ARG A 176 -10.90 27.64 1.59
CA ARG A 176 -9.88 27.42 2.62
C ARG A 176 -10.26 26.25 3.53
N GLU A 177 -11.50 26.19 3.98
CA GLU A 177 -11.98 25.08 4.80
C GLU A 177 -11.92 23.75 4.07
N GLU A 178 -12.33 23.70 2.80
CA GLU A 178 -12.23 22.49 1.98
C GLU A 178 -10.77 22.05 1.81
N ARG A 179 -9.86 23.00 1.55
CA ARG A 179 -8.43 22.68 1.48
C ARG A 179 -7.89 22.11 2.79
N ILE A 180 -8.22 22.73 3.93
CA ILE A 180 -7.77 22.26 5.25
C ILE A 180 -8.32 20.85 5.51
N ARG A 181 -9.61 20.60 5.23
CA ARG A 181 -10.21 19.27 5.39
C ARG A 181 -9.53 18.24 4.49
N ASP A 182 -9.24 18.58 3.25
CA ASP A 182 -8.53 17.68 2.32
C ASP A 182 -7.09 17.40 2.77
N GLU A 183 -6.39 18.41 3.29
CA GLU A 183 -5.04 18.27 3.85
C GLU A 183 -5.06 17.38 5.11
N ASP A 184 -6.00 17.61 6.02
CA ASP A 184 -6.17 16.79 7.23
C ASP A 184 -6.49 15.32 6.89
N LEU A 185 -7.37 15.09 5.91
CA LEU A 185 -7.70 13.75 5.43
C LEU A 185 -6.48 13.05 4.81
N ARG A 186 -5.68 13.78 4.04
CA ARG A 186 -4.44 13.25 3.45
C ARG A 186 -3.40 12.93 4.52
N GLN A 187 -3.24 13.79 5.53
CA GLN A 187 -2.31 13.55 6.64
C GLN A 187 -2.73 12.31 7.43
N LYS A 188 -4.00 12.19 7.81
CA LYS A 188 -4.52 11.00 8.51
C LYS A 188 -4.34 9.72 7.71
N HIS A 189 -4.57 9.74 6.40
CA HIS A 189 -4.34 8.57 5.56
C HIS A 189 -2.86 8.22 5.45
N ALA A 190 -1.98 9.22 5.32
CA ALA A 190 -0.53 9.01 5.29
C ALA A 190 0.00 8.41 6.61
N GLU A 191 -0.46 8.91 7.75
CA GLU A 191 -0.11 8.38 9.07
C GLU A 191 -0.60 6.95 9.26
N GLN A 192 -1.83 6.63 8.84
CA GLN A 192 -2.35 5.27 8.89
C GLN A 192 -1.55 4.31 8.01
N GLU A 193 -1.22 4.71 6.78
CA GLU A 193 -0.38 3.91 5.90
C GLU A 193 1.03 3.67 6.47
N GLU A 194 1.64 4.68 7.10
CA GLU A 194 2.96 4.54 7.71
C GLU A 194 2.91 3.59 8.92
N GLN A 195 1.87 3.72 9.77
CA GLN A 195 1.65 2.80 10.88
C GLN A 195 1.42 1.37 10.41
N GLU A 196 0.61 1.16 9.38
CA GLU A 196 0.38 -0.16 8.79
C GLU A 196 1.68 -0.75 8.23
N LYS A 197 2.45 0.02 7.45
CA LYS A 197 3.75 -0.42 6.92
C LYS A 197 4.74 -0.78 8.03
N ASN A 198 4.79 0.00 9.10
CA ASN A 198 5.67 -0.29 10.23
C ASN A 198 5.23 -1.59 10.94
N ARG A 199 3.93 -1.77 11.17
CA ARG A 199 3.39 -3.01 11.76
C ARG A 199 3.68 -4.23 10.88
N GLU A 200 3.46 -4.13 9.58
CA GLU A 200 3.78 -5.19 8.62
C GLU A 200 5.27 -5.53 8.61
N CYS A 201 6.15 -4.52 8.68
CA CYS A 201 7.59 -4.71 8.74
C CYS A 201 7.99 -5.47 10.02
N LEU A 202 7.48 -5.04 11.18
CA LEU A 202 7.73 -5.69 12.46
C LEU A 202 7.20 -7.14 12.49
N GLU A 203 6.00 -7.37 11.96
CA GLU A 203 5.44 -8.72 11.84
C GLU A 203 6.25 -9.61 10.89
N ALA A 204 6.75 -9.05 9.78
CA ALA A 204 7.59 -9.77 8.84
C ALA A 204 8.94 -10.17 9.48
N VAL A 205 9.57 -9.28 10.24
CA VAL A 205 10.81 -9.58 10.98
C VAL A 205 10.57 -10.67 12.01
N ARG A 206 9.48 -10.56 12.80
CA ARG A 206 9.10 -11.58 13.79
C ARG A 206 8.86 -12.94 13.14
N ARG A 207 8.10 -12.99 12.04
CA ARG A 207 7.84 -14.24 11.30
C ARG A 207 9.11 -14.86 10.74
N ARG A 208 10.07 -14.05 10.27
CA ARG A 208 11.37 -14.55 9.81
C ARG A 208 12.15 -15.19 10.96
N ALA A 209 12.33 -14.47 12.07
CA ALA A 209 13.01 -14.99 13.25
C ALA A 209 12.35 -16.26 13.80
N GLN A 210 11.01 -16.31 13.84
CA GLN A 210 10.26 -17.49 14.23
C GLN A 210 10.54 -18.67 13.30
N ASN A 211 10.53 -18.47 11.98
CA ASN A 211 10.82 -19.54 11.03
C ASN A 211 12.27 -20.02 11.11
N ASP A 212 13.22 -19.12 11.32
CA ASP A 212 14.63 -19.48 11.51
C ASP A 212 14.81 -20.29 12.79
N TRP A 213 14.13 -19.91 13.88
CA TRP A 213 14.08 -20.70 15.11
C TRP A 213 13.49 -22.08 14.88
N ARG A 214 12.37 -22.19 14.17
CA ARG A 214 11.73 -23.48 13.85
C ARG A 214 12.66 -24.42 13.07
N ARG A 215 13.37 -23.87 12.10
CA ARG A 215 14.34 -24.60 11.27
C ARG A 215 15.52 -25.09 12.10
N TRP A 216 16.08 -24.22 12.96
CA TRP A 216 17.08 -24.63 13.93
C TRP A 216 16.56 -25.73 14.86
N ALA A 217 15.37 -25.56 15.43
CA ALA A 217 14.75 -26.53 16.34
C ALA A 217 14.53 -27.90 15.68
N ARG A 218 14.14 -27.93 14.40
CA ARG A 218 14.02 -29.16 13.61
C ARG A 218 15.33 -29.94 13.54
N ARG A 219 16.46 -29.26 13.41
CA ARG A 219 17.78 -29.89 13.31
C ARG A 219 18.38 -30.22 14.68
N ALA A 220 18.30 -29.29 15.63
CA ALA A 220 19.01 -29.37 16.90
C ALA A 220 18.21 -30.08 18.01
N LEU A 221 16.88 -29.89 18.05
CA LEU A 221 16.04 -30.31 19.17
C LEU A 221 15.19 -31.54 18.86
N VAL A 222 14.84 -31.79 17.59
CA VAL A 222 14.01 -32.95 17.22
C VAL A 222 14.87 -34.19 16.96
N PRO A 223 14.88 -35.19 17.85
CA PRO A 223 15.63 -36.41 17.61
C PRO A 223 14.95 -37.25 16.54
N THR A 224 15.71 -37.73 15.56
CA THR A 224 15.26 -38.73 14.58
C THR A 224 15.27 -40.10 15.24
N PHE A 225 14.13 -40.52 15.81
CA PHE A 225 14.03 -41.82 16.48
C PHE A 225 13.60 -42.94 15.52
N GLN A 226 14.31 -44.08 15.56
CA GLN A 226 13.99 -45.29 14.78
C GLN A 226 13.82 -46.57 15.65
N GLY A 227 13.62 -46.43 16.96
CA GLY A 227 13.41 -47.57 17.85
C GLY A 227 12.00 -48.19 17.77
N ARG A 228 11.86 -49.41 18.32
CA ARG A 228 10.59 -50.17 18.35
C ARG A 228 9.62 -49.67 19.43
N ASP A 229 10.15 -49.23 20.57
CA ASP A 229 9.33 -48.75 21.69
C ASP A 229 9.07 -47.26 21.53
N THR A 230 8.04 -46.94 20.76
CA THR A 230 7.58 -45.55 20.53
C THR A 230 6.14 -45.38 20.96
N VAL A 231 5.86 -44.19 21.51
CA VAL A 231 4.51 -43.69 21.70
C VAL A 231 4.11 -42.97 20.42
N GLU A 232 3.07 -43.47 19.77
CA GLU A 232 2.48 -42.83 18.60
C GLU A 232 1.41 -41.82 19.03
N PHE A 233 1.42 -40.65 18.41
CA PHE A 233 0.35 -39.67 18.55
C PHE A 233 0.04 -39.05 17.21
N ALA A 234 -1.20 -38.60 17.03
CA ALA A 234 -1.62 -37.86 15.87
C ALA A 234 -1.90 -36.41 16.26
N VAL A 235 -1.44 -35.47 15.45
CA VAL A 235 -1.73 -34.04 15.61
C VAL A 235 -2.52 -33.55 14.42
N ARG A 236 -3.62 -32.82 14.69
CA ARG A 236 -4.35 -32.04 13.70
C ARG A 236 -3.92 -30.59 13.83
N LEU A 237 -3.30 -30.07 12.78
CA LEU A 237 -2.87 -28.69 12.67
C LEU A 237 -4.06 -27.79 12.30
N HIS A 238 -3.95 -26.49 12.55
CA HIS A 238 -4.94 -25.49 12.11
C HIS A 238 -5.08 -25.43 10.58
N CYS A 239 -4.06 -25.87 9.83
CA CYS A 239 -4.12 -26.00 8.38
C CYS A 239 -4.99 -27.18 7.89
N GLY A 240 -5.58 -27.95 8.81
CA GLY A 240 -6.40 -29.12 8.52
C GLY A 240 -5.61 -30.40 8.25
N GLN A 241 -4.27 -30.32 8.17
CA GLN A 241 -3.42 -31.50 7.99
C GLN A 241 -3.34 -32.32 9.28
N ARG A 242 -3.43 -33.64 9.13
CA ARG A 242 -3.16 -34.60 10.20
C ARG A 242 -1.76 -35.18 10.00
N ARG A 243 -0.94 -35.14 11.03
CA ARG A 243 0.40 -35.75 11.04
C ARG A 243 0.49 -36.73 12.20
N ILE A 244 1.14 -37.87 11.96
CA ILE A 244 1.39 -38.88 12.99
C ILE A 244 2.84 -38.71 13.40
N GLY A 245 3.05 -38.42 14.68
CA GLY A 245 4.35 -38.32 15.32
C GLY A 245 4.66 -39.58 16.13
N ARG A 246 5.95 -39.88 16.27
CA ARG A 246 6.45 -40.96 17.12
C ARG A 246 7.51 -40.37 18.02
N LEU A 247 7.38 -40.62 19.33
CA LEU A 247 8.36 -40.19 20.32
C LEU A 247 8.69 -41.35 21.26
N PRO A 248 9.90 -41.37 21.84
CA PRO A 248 10.21 -42.32 22.90
C PRO A 248 9.34 -42.02 24.13
N PRO A 249 8.99 -43.04 24.94
CA PRO A 249 8.17 -42.86 26.14
C PRO A 249 8.83 -41.96 27.20
N ASP A 250 10.16 -41.86 27.19
CA ASP A 250 10.95 -40.97 28.07
C ASP A 250 11.15 -39.55 27.50
N ALA A 251 10.52 -39.21 26.37
CA ALA A 251 10.50 -37.82 25.91
C ALA A 251 9.71 -36.92 26.88
N SER A 252 10.03 -35.63 26.88
CA SER A 252 9.27 -34.60 27.60
C SER A 252 7.97 -34.23 26.86
N ALA A 253 7.01 -33.66 27.56
CA ALA A 253 5.80 -33.10 26.96
C ALA A 253 6.12 -31.93 26.00
N GLU A 254 7.12 -31.11 26.34
CA GLU A 254 7.66 -30.05 25.47
C GLU A 254 8.15 -30.58 24.12
N MET A 255 8.67 -31.81 24.06
CA MET A 255 9.10 -32.44 22.80
C MET A 255 7.95 -32.58 21.78
N VAL A 256 6.72 -32.80 22.27
CA VAL A 256 5.52 -32.84 21.42
C VAL A 256 5.24 -31.46 20.83
N TYR A 257 5.35 -30.41 21.65
CA TYR A 257 5.21 -29.03 21.21
C TYR A 257 6.26 -28.65 20.16
N LEU A 258 7.52 -28.99 20.41
CA LEU A 258 8.62 -28.80 19.45
C LEU A 258 8.34 -29.49 18.12
N LEU A 259 7.91 -30.75 18.15
CA LEU A 259 7.58 -31.47 16.91
C LEU A 259 6.46 -30.76 16.15
N VAL A 260 5.41 -30.32 16.83
CA VAL A 260 4.30 -29.60 16.19
C VAL A 260 4.78 -28.29 15.58
N GLU A 261 5.67 -27.56 16.23
CA GLU A 261 6.24 -26.34 15.68
C GLU A 261 7.03 -26.60 14.38
N THR A 262 7.78 -27.71 14.31
CA THR A 262 8.49 -28.06 13.06
C THR A 262 7.55 -28.40 11.90
N LEU A 263 6.32 -28.82 12.19
CA LEU A 263 5.29 -29.06 11.16
C LEU A 263 4.68 -27.76 10.62
N LEU A 264 4.86 -26.64 11.32
CA LEU A 264 4.42 -25.30 10.89
C LEU A 264 5.42 -24.63 9.95
N ILE A 265 6.58 -25.25 9.69
CA ILE A 265 7.56 -24.74 8.74
C ILE A 265 6.97 -24.77 7.33
N PRO A 266 7.03 -23.65 6.57
CA PRO A 266 6.59 -23.63 5.19
C PRO A 266 7.32 -24.69 4.34
N PRO A 267 6.62 -25.36 3.40
CA PRO A 267 7.21 -26.42 2.57
C PRO A 267 8.32 -25.93 1.64
N SER A 268 8.48 -24.62 1.48
CA SER A 268 9.56 -24.00 0.70
C SER A 268 10.95 -24.19 1.35
N PHE A 269 11.02 -24.47 2.65
CA PHE A 269 12.29 -24.64 3.36
C PHE A 269 12.69 -26.12 3.41
N SER A 270 13.76 -26.46 2.69
CA SER A 270 14.38 -27.79 2.75
C SER A 270 15.01 -28.02 4.14
N PRO A 271 14.95 -29.25 4.68
CA PRO A 271 15.67 -29.62 5.91
C PRO A 271 17.20 -29.55 5.78
N GLU A 272 17.74 -29.61 4.56
CA GLU A 272 19.18 -29.54 4.31
C GLU A 272 19.74 -28.13 4.57
N ASP A 273 18.90 -27.09 4.40
CA ASP A 273 19.29 -25.69 4.56
C ASP A 273 19.10 -25.21 6.01
N ASP A 274 18.90 -26.10 6.99
CA ASP A 274 18.58 -25.70 8.36
C ASP A 274 19.80 -25.11 9.09
N PRO A 275 19.63 -23.94 9.74
CA PRO A 275 20.72 -23.26 10.45
C PRO A 275 21.22 -24.09 11.64
N GLU A 276 22.53 -24.01 11.88
CA GLU A 276 23.21 -24.74 12.97
C GLU A 276 23.06 -24.06 14.33
N LEU A 277 22.97 -22.72 14.30
CA LEU A 277 22.92 -21.89 15.50
C LEU A 277 21.49 -21.36 15.71
N PRO A 278 21.07 -21.21 16.98
CA PRO A 278 19.80 -20.55 17.29
C PRO A 278 19.86 -19.08 16.86
N PRO A 279 18.72 -18.48 16.46
CA PRO A 279 18.65 -17.05 16.18
C PRO A 279 18.98 -16.24 17.45
N GLU A 280 19.90 -15.28 17.30
CA GLU A 280 20.40 -14.47 18.41
C GLU A 280 19.30 -13.57 18.99
N GLY A 281 19.13 -13.59 20.31
CA GLY A 281 18.17 -12.76 21.03
C GLY A 281 16.69 -13.11 20.80
N TYR A 282 16.37 -14.26 20.20
CA TYR A 282 14.99 -14.69 20.00
C TYR A 282 14.54 -15.64 21.11
N GLU A 283 13.63 -15.17 21.96
CA GLU A 283 12.89 -16.02 22.89
C GLU A 283 11.67 -16.62 22.19
N HIS A 284 11.54 -17.95 22.24
CA HIS A 284 10.44 -18.63 21.60
C HIS A 284 9.19 -18.63 22.49
N HIS A 285 8.04 -18.33 21.87
CA HIS A 285 6.74 -18.32 22.52
C HIS A 285 5.80 -19.23 21.72
N TRP A 286 5.04 -20.07 22.42
CA TRP A 286 4.09 -20.96 21.80
C TRP A 286 2.82 -20.23 21.38
N GLU A 287 2.54 -20.22 20.08
CA GLU A 287 1.33 -19.60 19.51
C GLU A 287 0.13 -20.56 19.48
N PHE A 288 0.30 -21.78 19.98
CA PHE A 288 -0.77 -22.78 20.06
C PHE A 288 -0.76 -23.56 21.37
N ARG A 289 -1.86 -24.26 21.62
CA ARG A 289 -2.01 -25.24 22.71
C ARG A 289 -2.48 -26.56 22.12
N LEU A 290 -2.00 -27.65 22.70
CA LEU A 290 -2.37 -29.00 22.27
C LEU A 290 -3.51 -29.52 23.13
N VAL A 291 -4.63 -29.82 22.49
CA VAL A 291 -5.88 -30.21 23.16
C VAL A 291 -6.40 -31.54 22.61
N THR A 292 -6.85 -32.43 23.50
CA THR A 292 -7.48 -33.69 23.11
C THR A 292 -8.97 -33.49 22.82
N THR A 293 -9.50 -34.20 21.81
CA THR A 293 -10.92 -34.16 21.41
C THR A 293 -11.86 -34.78 22.43
N HIS A 294 -11.56 -35.99 22.87
CA HIS A 294 -12.39 -36.76 23.78
C HIS A 294 -11.86 -36.57 25.21
N ALA A 295 -12.70 -36.07 26.12
CA ALA A 295 -12.32 -35.48 27.40
C ALA A 295 -11.25 -34.39 27.22
N ARG A 296 -11.71 -33.13 27.13
CA ARG A 296 -10.85 -31.96 26.84
C ARG A 296 -9.71 -31.89 27.84
N PHE A 297 -8.52 -32.27 27.40
CA PHE A 297 -7.28 -32.23 28.15
C PHE A 297 -6.31 -31.33 27.40
N VAL A 298 -5.77 -30.33 28.08
CA VAL A 298 -4.73 -29.46 27.54
C VAL A 298 -3.40 -30.03 27.99
N LEU A 299 -2.54 -30.37 27.04
CA LEU A 299 -1.20 -30.85 27.35
C LEU A 299 -0.38 -29.70 27.95
N PRO A 300 0.13 -29.79 29.18
CA PRO A 300 1.01 -28.77 29.73
C PRO A 300 2.34 -28.70 28.97
N ASN A 301 2.90 -27.51 28.85
CA ASN A 301 4.21 -27.29 28.24
C ASN A 301 5.30 -27.30 29.33
N ASP A 302 5.59 -28.49 29.86
CA ASP A 302 6.60 -28.70 30.89
C ASP A 302 7.73 -29.58 30.37
N ALA A 303 8.98 -29.11 30.50
CA ALA A 303 10.17 -29.86 30.11
C ALA A 303 10.41 -31.10 30.99
N HIS A 304 9.97 -31.04 32.25
CA HIS A 304 10.20 -32.10 33.24
C HIS A 304 9.16 -33.23 33.17
N LEU A 305 7.97 -32.92 32.64
CA LEU A 305 6.88 -33.90 32.55
C LEU A 305 7.19 -34.89 31.43
N LYS A 306 7.26 -36.17 31.79
CA LYS A 306 7.59 -37.23 30.83
C LYS A 306 6.32 -37.82 30.22
N LEU A 307 6.41 -38.29 28.98
CA LEU A 307 5.24 -38.85 28.28
C LEU A 307 4.69 -40.12 28.92
N TYR A 308 5.52 -40.92 29.59
CA TYR A 308 5.07 -42.15 30.26
C TYR A 308 4.20 -41.90 31.50
N GLU A 309 4.33 -40.73 32.14
CA GLU A 309 3.54 -40.32 33.30
C GLU A 309 2.10 -39.97 32.89
N LEU A 310 1.91 -39.59 31.63
CA LEU A 310 0.61 -39.27 31.06
C LEU A 310 -0.10 -40.55 30.63
N ASP A 311 -1.11 -40.97 31.40
CA ASP A 311 -1.94 -42.14 31.07
C ASP A 311 -2.61 -42.05 29.70
N ILE A 312 -2.90 -40.84 29.25
CA ILE A 312 -3.51 -40.55 27.96
C ILE A 312 -2.61 -41.07 26.82
N MET A 313 -1.29 -40.93 26.97
CA MET A 313 -0.30 -41.28 25.95
C MET A 313 -0.14 -42.79 25.73
N LYS A 314 -0.52 -43.63 26.70
CA LYS A 314 -0.36 -45.10 26.62
C LYS A 314 -1.18 -45.76 25.50
N LYS A 315 -2.29 -45.14 25.06
CA LYS A 315 -3.23 -45.72 24.08
C LYS A 315 -3.20 -45.06 22.70
N GLY A 316 -2.24 -44.18 22.44
CA GLY A 316 -2.18 -43.37 21.23
C GLY A 316 -3.23 -42.25 21.23
N VAL A 317 -2.78 -41.00 21.09
CA VAL A 317 -3.63 -39.81 21.32
C VAL A 317 -3.77 -38.99 20.06
N LEU A 318 -4.95 -38.39 19.88
CA LEU A 318 -5.18 -37.35 18.88
C LEU A 318 -5.21 -35.97 19.55
N PHE A 319 -4.17 -35.18 19.30
CA PHE A 319 -4.11 -33.77 19.66
C PHE A 319 -4.63 -32.88 18.53
N ILE A 320 -5.27 -31.79 18.91
CA ILE A 320 -5.64 -30.67 18.05
C ILE A 320 -4.79 -29.48 18.50
N ALA A 321 -4.10 -28.85 17.55
CA ALA A 321 -3.42 -27.58 17.79
C ALA A 321 -4.45 -26.45 17.70
N GLU A 322 -4.83 -25.90 18.85
CA GLU A 322 -5.67 -24.70 18.96
C GLU A 322 -4.78 -23.46 19.02
N GLU A 323 -5.13 -22.38 18.32
CA GLU A 323 -4.40 -21.12 18.41
C GLU A 323 -4.51 -20.56 19.84
N ALA A 324 -3.38 -20.26 20.46
CA ALA A 324 -3.33 -19.68 21.78
C ALA A 324 -3.75 -18.22 21.66
N VAL A 325 -5.03 -17.93 21.93
CA VAL A 325 -5.48 -16.55 22.11
C VAL A 325 -4.73 -15.99 23.31
N ASN A 326 -3.69 -15.19 23.05
CA ASN A 326 -2.97 -14.44 24.07
C ASN A 326 -3.92 -13.42 24.69
N HIS A 327 -4.64 -13.84 25.73
CA HIS A 327 -5.50 -12.96 26.54
C HIS A 327 -4.70 -11.87 27.27
N ASN A 328 -3.35 -11.92 27.21
CA ASN A 328 -2.46 -10.90 27.76
C ASN A 328 -2.23 -9.68 26.84
N ARG A 329 -2.87 -9.60 25.67
CA ARG A 329 -3.07 -8.29 25.01
C ARG A 329 -4.22 -7.57 25.73
N GLN A 330 -3.96 -7.06 26.93
CA GLN A 330 -4.80 -5.97 27.41
C GLN A 330 -4.68 -4.82 26.40
N PRO A 331 -5.79 -4.23 25.94
CA PRO A 331 -5.73 -3.00 25.17
C PRO A 331 -5.23 -1.89 26.10
N GLU A 332 -3.92 -1.65 26.11
CA GLU A 332 -3.34 -0.41 26.61
C GLU A 332 -3.80 0.72 25.69
N GLY A 333 -5.00 1.23 25.96
CA GLY A 333 -5.61 2.28 25.13
C GLY A 333 -6.86 2.91 25.73
N MET A 334 -7.18 2.65 27.00
CA MET A 334 -8.28 3.34 27.70
C MET A 334 -7.87 3.76 29.12
N LEU A 335 -6.99 4.75 29.21
CA LEU A 335 -6.98 5.71 30.32
C LEU A 335 -7.27 7.06 29.67
N ARG A 336 -8.55 7.41 29.49
CA ARG A 336 -9.33 8.23 30.44
C ARG A 336 -8.62 9.56 30.74
N GLU A 337 -8.90 10.54 29.89
CA GLU A 337 -8.97 11.94 30.30
C GLU A 337 -9.93 12.04 31.50
N ALA A 338 -9.45 12.68 32.57
CA ALA A 338 -10.22 13.14 33.71
C ALA A 338 -9.81 14.58 33.99
#